data_AF-A0A0F5P7G6-F1
#
_entry.id   AF-A0A0F5P7G6-F1
#
_cell.length_a   1.000
_cell.length_b   1.000
_cell.length_c   1.000
_cell.angle_alpha   90.00
_cell.angle_beta   90.00
_cell.angle_gamma   90.00
#
_symmetry.space_group_name_H-M   'P 1'
#
loop_
_entity.id
_entity.type
_entity.pdbx_description
1 polymer ?
#
loop_
_entity_poly.entity_id
_entity_poly.type
_entity_poly.pdbx_seq_one_letter_code
_entity_poly.pdbx_strand_id
1 'polypeptide(L)'
;MSLPEVMLWQQLRGGKAGAKFRRQHPLGSYIADFYCAAARLAIEIDGEAHDRAGQVERDQGRDAFLKENGYQVLRVSAADVMKAPEMVLAGIVARLEELVRVGGALHRSAVPLPASGEDFR
;
A
#
# COMPACT_ATOMS: atom_id res chain seq x y z
N MET A 1 -2.44 -14.95 -6.72
CA MET A 1 -1.48 -14.03 -7.33
C MET A 1 -1.30 -14.38 -8.79
N SER A 2 -1.73 -13.48 -9.65
CA SER A 2 -1.44 -13.39 -11.07
C SER A 2 0.05 -13.18 -11.34
N LEU A 3 0.46 -13.33 -12.60
CA LEU A 3 1.84 -13.14 -13.01
C LEU A 3 2.36 -11.71 -12.71
N PRO A 4 1.62 -10.61 -13.01
CA PRO A 4 1.99 -9.27 -12.57
C PRO A 4 2.19 -9.15 -11.04
N GLU A 5 1.29 -9.71 -10.22
CA GLU A 5 1.45 -9.71 -8.77
C GLU A 5 2.73 -10.43 -8.33
N VAL A 6 3.05 -11.57 -8.94
CA VAL A 6 4.29 -12.30 -8.63
C VAL A 6 5.51 -11.46 -8.99
N MET A 7 5.54 -10.82 -10.17
CA MET A 7 6.65 -9.99 -10.61
C MET A 7 6.87 -8.80 -9.68
N LEU A 8 5.79 -8.08 -9.33
CA LEU A 8 5.88 -6.97 -8.39
C LEU A 8 6.29 -7.44 -7.00
N TRP A 9 5.78 -8.57 -6.53
CA TRP A 9 6.16 -9.13 -5.24
C TRP A 9 7.66 -9.43 -5.14
N GLN A 10 8.29 -9.91 -6.21
CA GLN A 10 9.74 -10.17 -6.23
C GLN A 10 10.57 -8.88 -6.05
N GLN A 11 10.01 -7.74 -6.44
CA GLN A 11 10.60 -6.42 -6.24
C GLN A 11 10.35 -5.89 -4.82
N LEU A 12 9.14 -6.09 -4.28
CA LEU A 12 8.76 -5.56 -2.96
C LEU A 12 9.29 -6.39 -1.79
N ARG A 13 9.46 -7.70 -1.95
CA ARG A 13 9.92 -8.60 -0.88
C ARG A 13 11.37 -8.32 -0.49
N GLY A 14 11.70 -8.60 0.77
CA GLY A 14 13.07 -8.48 1.28
C GLY A 14 13.53 -7.05 1.53
N GLY A 15 12.62 -6.07 1.54
CA GLY A 15 12.94 -4.69 1.95
C GLY A 15 13.68 -3.86 0.90
N LYS A 16 13.72 -4.31 -0.36
CA LYS A 16 14.35 -3.57 -1.47
C LYS A 16 13.74 -2.18 -1.70
N ALA A 17 12.47 -2.01 -1.32
CA ALA A 17 11.75 -0.74 -1.38
C ALA A 17 11.99 0.17 -0.16
N GLY A 18 12.92 -0.18 0.76
CA GLY A 18 13.12 0.53 2.02
C GLY A 18 11.96 0.38 3.02
N ALA A 19 10.93 -0.39 2.69
CA ALA A 19 9.75 -0.62 3.51
C ALA A 19 9.28 -2.08 3.47
N LYS A 20 8.53 -2.50 4.50
CA LYS A 20 7.95 -3.85 4.59
C LYS A 20 6.57 -3.88 3.92
N PHE A 21 6.41 -4.81 2.99
CA PHE A 21 5.15 -5.07 2.30
C PHE A 21 4.54 -6.39 2.72
N ARG A 22 3.20 -6.39 2.84
CA ARG A 22 2.35 -7.58 2.97
C ARG A 22 1.58 -7.78 1.68
N ARG A 23 1.15 -9.01 1.41
CA ARG A 23 0.30 -9.35 0.26
C ARG A 23 -1.12 -9.63 0.70
N GLN A 24 -2.10 -9.38 -0.18
CA GLN A 24 -3.51 -9.73 0.02
C GLN A 24 -4.01 -9.31 1.41
N HIS A 25 -3.73 -8.06 1.77
CA HIS A 25 -3.93 -7.59 3.13
C HIS A 25 -5.35 -7.03 3.31
N PRO A 26 -6.14 -7.53 4.28
CA PRO A 26 -7.45 -6.99 4.57
C PRO A 26 -7.33 -5.61 5.25
N LEU A 27 -8.06 -4.64 4.71
CA LEU A 27 -8.23 -3.27 5.16
C LEU A 27 -9.74 -3.03 5.35
N GLY A 28 -10.29 -3.52 6.45
CA GLY A 28 -11.74 -3.55 6.66
C GLY A 28 -12.43 -4.51 5.68
N SER A 29 -13.42 -4.02 4.95
CA SER A 29 -14.14 -4.79 3.90
C SER A 29 -13.37 -4.89 2.58
N TYR A 30 -12.21 -4.25 2.47
CA TYR A 30 -11.37 -4.21 1.28
C TYR A 30 -10.14 -5.10 1.44
N ILE A 31 -9.66 -5.76 0.37
CA ILE A 31 -8.42 -6.55 0.36
C ILE A 31 -7.47 -5.97 -0.68
N ALA A 32 -6.33 -5.45 -0.24
CA ALA A 32 -5.30 -4.89 -1.12
C ALA A 32 -4.31 -5.95 -1.61
N ASP A 33 -3.88 -5.86 -2.87
CA ASP A 33 -2.87 -6.79 -3.43
C ASP A 33 -1.56 -6.71 -2.65
N PHE A 34 -1.11 -5.48 -2.36
CA PHE A 34 0.00 -5.22 -1.45
C PHE A 34 -0.31 -4.09 -0.48
N TYR A 35 0.28 -4.18 0.72
CA TYR A 35 0.12 -3.17 1.75
C TYR A 35 1.42 -2.87 2.49
N CYS A 36 1.75 -1.58 2.58
CA CYS A 36 2.82 -1.05 3.41
C CYS A 36 2.24 -0.36 4.65
N ALA A 37 2.41 -0.98 5.81
CA ALA A 37 1.89 -0.45 7.07
C ALA A 37 2.56 0.86 7.49
N ALA A 38 3.87 1.01 7.22
CA ALA A 38 4.63 2.20 7.61
C ALA A 38 4.12 3.49 6.94
N ALA A 39 3.62 3.38 5.71
CA ALA A 39 3.07 4.51 4.95
C ALA A 39 1.54 4.47 4.81
N ARG A 40 0.87 3.50 5.44
CA ARG A 40 -0.57 3.19 5.24
C ARG A 40 -0.95 3.11 3.76
N LEU A 41 -0.05 2.57 2.93
CA LEU A 41 -0.18 2.54 1.46
C LEU A 41 -0.66 1.17 1.00
N ALA A 42 -1.85 1.13 0.40
CA ALA A 42 -2.38 0.02 -0.36
C ALA A 42 -1.96 0.15 -1.83
N ILE A 43 -1.55 -0.96 -2.45
CA ILE A 43 -1.20 -1.04 -3.87
C ILE A 43 -2.10 -2.06 -4.53
N GLU A 44 -2.62 -1.70 -5.70
CA GLU A 44 -3.49 -2.52 -6.54
C GLU A 44 -2.89 -2.67 -7.93
N ILE A 45 -2.93 -3.88 -8.48
CA ILE A 45 -2.53 -4.11 -9.87
C ILE A 45 -3.78 -4.12 -10.75
N ASP A 46 -3.88 -3.16 -11.65
CA ASP A 46 -5.01 -3.00 -12.58
C ASP A 46 -4.69 -3.62 -13.95
N GLY A 47 -5.52 -4.57 -14.39
CA GLY A 47 -5.30 -5.45 -15.54
C GLY A 47 -5.77 -4.93 -16.91
N GLU A 48 -6.17 -3.66 -17.01
CA GLU A 48 -7.06 -3.11 -18.05
C GLU A 48 -8.54 -3.43 -17.76
N ALA A 49 -9.34 -2.37 -17.68
CA ALA A 49 -10.68 -2.38 -17.13
C ALA A 49 -11.68 -3.14 -18.02
N HIS A 50 -12.21 -4.24 -17.51
CA HIS A 50 -13.42 -4.89 -18.00
C HIS A 50 -14.46 -4.93 -16.86
N ASP A 51 -14.88 -3.76 -16.36
CA ASP A 51 -16.26 -3.49 -15.84
C ASP A 51 -16.38 -2.07 -15.26
N ARG A 52 -16.22 -1.02 -16.08
CA ARG A 52 -16.36 0.38 -15.60
C ARG A 52 -17.80 0.77 -15.25
N ALA A 53 -18.80 -0.05 -15.56
CA ALA A 53 -20.20 0.27 -15.26
C ALA A 53 -20.65 -0.26 -13.89
N GLY A 54 -20.21 -1.45 -13.47
CA GLY A 54 -20.57 -2.05 -12.18
C GLY A 54 -19.62 -1.75 -11.01
N GLN A 55 -18.37 -1.34 -11.28
CA GLN A 55 -17.38 -1.06 -10.23
C GLN A 55 -17.48 0.34 -9.65
N VAL A 56 -17.99 1.35 -10.36
CA VAL A 56 -17.91 2.77 -9.97
C VAL A 56 -18.62 3.08 -8.64
N GLU A 57 -19.80 2.50 -8.38
CA GLU A 57 -20.51 2.71 -7.10
C GLU A 57 -19.85 1.99 -5.92
N ARG A 58 -19.26 0.80 -6.16
CA ARG A 58 -18.47 0.08 -5.15
C ARG A 58 -17.12 0.76 -4.89
N ASP A 59 -16.55 1.42 -5.89
CA ASP A 59 -15.30 2.17 -5.79
C ASP A 59 -15.46 3.43 -4.94
N GLN A 60 -16.54 4.20 -5.11
CA GLN A 60 -16.72 5.46 -4.38
C GLN A 60 -16.81 5.27 -2.85
N GLY A 61 -17.60 4.30 -2.40
CA GLY A 61 -17.70 3.99 -0.96
C GLY A 61 -16.39 3.42 -0.39
N ARG A 62 -15.64 2.68 -1.20
CA ARG A 62 -14.36 2.09 -0.81
C ARG A 62 -13.26 3.15 -0.72
N ASP A 63 -13.12 4.00 -1.73
CA ASP A 63 -12.15 5.10 -1.72
C ASP A 63 -12.44 6.09 -0.59
N ALA A 64 -13.72 6.38 -0.31
CA ALA A 64 -14.13 7.17 0.85
C ALA A 64 -13.70 6.50 2.17
N PHE A 65 -14.07 5.24 2.39
CA PHE A 65 -13.67 4.49 3.58
C PHE A 65 -12.14 4.47 3.77
N LEU A 66 -11.39 4.18 2.71
CA LEU A 66 -9.94 4.11 2.78
C LEU A 66 -9.34 5.46 3.12
N LYS A 67 -9.82 6.53 2.46
CA LYS A 67 -9.36 7.90 2.70
C LYS A 67 -9.72 8.39 4.11
N GLU A 68 -10.95 8.15 4.58
CA GLU A 68 -11.40 8.52 5.93
C GLU A 68 -10.60 7.81 7.02
N ASN A 69 -10.18 6.57 6.75
CA ASN A 69 -9.29 5.82 7.63
C ASN A 69 -7.81 6.13 7.39
N GLY A 70 -7.45 7.14 6.58
CA GLY A 70 -6.08 7.56 6.35
C GLY A 70 -5.22 6.55 5.58
N TYR A 71 -5.83 5.64 4.83
CA TYR A 71 -5.15 4.80 3.86
C TYR A 71 -4.93 5.57 2.56
N GLN A 72 -3.80 5.30 1.92
CA GLN A 72 -3.47 5.78 0.58
C GLN A 72 -3.60 4.61 -0.39
N VAL A 73 -4.13 4.84 -1.58
CA VAL A 73 -4.25 3.82 -2.62
C VAL A 73 -3.38 4.22 -3.82
N LEU A 74 -2.59 3.28 -4.33
CA LEU A 74 -1.82 3.42 -5.55
C LEU A 74 -2.16 2.28 -6.51
N ARG A 75 -2.78 2.62 -7.64
CA ARG A 75 -3.04 1.67 -8.71
C ARG A 75 -1.84 1.64 -9.66
N VAL A 76 -1.34 0.45 -9.95
CA VAL A 76 -0.26 0.23 -10.92
C VAL A 76 -0.80 -0.63 -12.06
N SER A 77 -0.46 -0.28 -13.29
CA SER A 77 -0.88 -1.06 -14.45
C SER A 77 -0.19 -2.41 -14.49
N ALA A 78 -0.96 -3.48 -14.71
CA ALA A 78 -0.43 -4.81 -14.96
C ALA A 78 0.51 -4.81 -16.17
N ALA A 79 0.19 -4.04 -17.22
CA ALA A 79 1.05 -3.90 -18.39
C ALA A 79 2.40 -3.26 -18.03
N ASP A 80 2.41 -2.25 -17.17
CA ASP A 80 3.65 -1.61 -16.70
C ASP A 80 4.48 -2.56 -15.83
N VAL A 81 3.83 -3.32 -14.95
CA VAL A 81 4.49 -4.34 -14.12
C VAL A 81 5.11 -5.44 -14.98
N MET A 82 4.41 -5.87 -16.03
CA MET A 82 4.89 -6.88 -16.97
C MET A 82 6.06 -6.37 -17.82
N LYS A 83 6.04 -5.09 -18.20
CA LYS A 83 7.04 -4.48 -19.07
C LYS A 83 8.31 -4.06 -18.34
N ALA A 84 8.18 -3.44 -17.17
CA ALA A 84 9.29 -2.82 -16.44
C ALA A 84 9.02 -2.79 -14.93
N PRO A 85 9.08 -3.96 -14.24
CA PRO A 85 8.75 -4.04 -12.81
C PRO A 85 9.69 -3.21 -11.92
N GLU A 86 10.93 -2.99 -12.34
CA GLU A 86 11.88 -2.09 -11.67
C GLU A 86 11.46 -0.60 -11.74
N MET A 87 10.86 -0.18 -12.84
CA MET A 87 10.34 1.20 -12.98
C MET A 87 9.12 1.40 -12.10
N VAL A 88 8.24 0.40 -12.02
CA VAL A 88 7.10 0.39 -11.10
C VAL A 88 7.57 0.45 -9.64
N LEU A 89 8.60 -0.33 -9.29
CA LEU A 89 9.22 -0.26 -7.96
C LEU A 89 9.74 1.15 -7.66
N ALA A 90 10.44 1.78 -8.59
CA ALA A 90 10.99 3.13 -8.41
C ALA A 90 9.87 4.16 -8.15
N GLY A 91 8.76 4.06 -8.88
CA GLY A 91 7.57 4.88 -8.65
C GLY A 91 6.94 4.65 -7.26
N ILE A 92 6.86 3.40 -6.82
CA ILE A 92 6.37 3.07 -5.47
C ILE A 92 7.28 3.67 -4.40
N VAL A 93 8.60 3.57 -4.55
CA VAL A 93 9.57 4.15 -3.60
C VAL A 93 9.43 5.67 -3.54
N ALA A 94 9.36 6.35 -4.69
CA ALA A 94 9.17 7.81 -4.73
C ALA A 94 7.86 8.23 -4.02
N ARG A 95 6.79 7.44 -4.20
CA ARG A 95 5.52 7.67 -3.50
C ARG A 95 5.63 7.44 -1.99
N LEU A 96 6.36 6.42 -1.55
CA LEU A 96 6.63 6.21 -0.13
C LEU A 96 7.38 7.39 0.48
N GLU A 97 8.41 7.91 -0.20
CA GLU A 97 9.19 9.06 0.27
C GLU A 97 8.35 10.34 0.36
N GLU A 98 7.44 10.56 -0.59
CA GLU A 98 6.47 11.65 -0.52
C GLU A 98 5.53 11.51 0.68
N LEU A 99 4.97 10.31 0.90
CA LEU A 99 4.09 10.05 2.03
C LEU A 99 4.80 10.17 3.38
N VAL A 100 6.07 9.77 3.47
CA VAL A 100 6.88 9.96 4.68
C VAL A 100 7.20 11.44 4.90
N ARG A 101 7.43 12.23 3.85
CA ARG A 101 7.62 13.69 3.99
C ARG A 101 6.36 14.40 4.49
N VAL A 102 5.21 14.11 3.88
CA VAL A 102 3.92 14.69 4.29
C VAL A 102 3.49 14.17 5.66
N GLY A 103 3.63 12.86 5.88
CA GLY A 103 3.31 12.18 7.13
C GLY A 103 4.25 12.58 8.27
N GLY A 104 5.54 12.76 8.04
CA GLY A 104 6.51 13.21 9.04
C GLY A 104 6.25 14.63 9.55
N ALA A 105 5.65 15.49 8.72
CA ALA A 105 5.18 16.81 9.16
C ALA A 105 3.92 16.73 10.05
N LEU A 106 3.11 15.66 9.89
CA LEU A 106 1.84 15.44 10.59
C LEU A 106 1.92 14.42 11.75
N HIS A 107 2.92 13.55 11.80
CA HIS A 107 3.07 12.42 12.72
C HIS A 107 3.94 12.73 13.95
N ARG A 108 3.97 14.00 14.37
CA ARG A 108 4.55 14.39 15.67
C ARG A 108 3.57 14.24 16.84
N SER A 109 2.61 13.33 16.72
CA SER A 109 1.87 12.76 17.85
C SER A 109 2.31 11.31 18.04
N ALA A 110 3.60 11.14 18.37
CA ALA A 110 4.10 9.88 18.85
C ALA A 110 3.48 9.66 20.24
N VAL A 111 2.48 8.77 20.33
CA VAL A 111 2.17 8.15 21.62
C VAL A 111 3.40 7.32 21.95
N PRO A 112 4.15 7.61 23.04
CA PRO A 112 5.26 6.77 23.44
C PRO A 112 4.72 5.37 23.73
N LEU A 113 5.33 4.36 23.12
CA LEU A 113 5.15 2.97 23.49
C LEU A 113 5.43 2.85 25.00
N PRO A 114 4.58 2.17 25.80
CA PRO A 114 4.93 1.89 27.18
C PRO A 114 6.23 1.08 27.19
N ALA A 115 7.21 1.56 27.95
CA ALA A 115 8.42 0.80 28.23
C ALA A 115 8.01 -0.49 28.92
N SER A 116 8.19 -1.63 28.25
CA SER A 116 8.13 -2.93 28.92
C SER A 116 9.18 -2.98 30.02
N GLY A 117 8.75 -3.26 31.25
CA GLY A 117 9.60 -3.90 32.26
C GLY A 117 9.77 -3.17 33.59
N GLU A 118 8.68 -2.72 34.22
CA GLU A 118 8.65 -2.61 35.69
C GLU A 118 8.06 -3.91 36.26
N ASP A 119 8.93 -4.88 36.53
CA ASP A 119 8.63 -6.00 37.40
C ASP A 119 8.51 -5.46 38.84
N PHE A 120 7.28 -5.28 39.29
CA PHE A 120 6.96 -5.22 40.71
C PHE A 120 7.06 -6.64 41.29
N ARG A 121 8.17 -6.95 41.96
CA ARG A 121 8.15 -7.67 43.24
C ARG A 121 9.43 -7.56 44.03
#